data_AF-A0A402BEI7-F1
#
_entry.id   AF-A0A402BEI7-F1
#
_cell.length_a   1.000
_cell.length_b   1.000
_cell.length_c   1.000
_cell.angle_alpha   90.00
_cell.angle_beta   90.00
_cell.angle_gamma   90.00
#
_symmetry.space_group_name_H-M   'P 1'
#
loop_
_entity.id
_entity.type
_entity.pdbx_description
1 polymer ?
#
loop_
_entity_poly.entity_id
_entity_poly.type
_entity_poly.pdbx_seq_one_letter_code
_entity_poly.pdbx_strand_id
1 'polypeptide(L)'
;MLHPESLHWYHIRISNIGLNFELHTLLADALIGDPKRGWLAGTRPDPRVVAAAKDGPFPLRDDHDYQNFPHAEGSFNLWNWRGLQPDGRLPSGFEKREQWIGNEGQPAEIEPFEGTRIILLGPLHYAQSWNAGRYFPQLKGELEVLEKLSEQQARQWLSGIATVVADE
;
A
#
# COMPACT_ATOMS: atom_id res chain seq x y z
N MET A 1 -3.47 8.04 0.42
CA MET A 1 -2.70 7.09 1.24
C MET A 1 -2.32 7.75 2.54
N LEU A 2 -2.50 7.08 3.67
CA LEU A 2 -2.21 7.63 5.00
C LEU A 2 -1.42 6.64 5.86
N HIS A 3 -0.44 7.14 6.60
CA HIS A 3 0.11 6.45 7.77
C HIS A 3 -0.39 7.12 9.06
N PRO A 4 -1.45 6.61 9.73
CA PRO A 4 -2.14 7.34 10.79
C PRO A 4 -1.24 7.80 11.94
N GLU A 5 -0.27 6.98 12.34
CA GLU A 5 0.62 7.30 13.47
C GLU A 5 1.58 8.45 13.19
N SER A 6 2.04 8.59 11.93
CA SER A 6 3.03 9.61 11.56
C SER A 6 2.40 10.81 10.86
N LEU A 7 1.08 10.75 10.58
CA LEU A 7 0.32 11.75 9.83
C LEU A 7 0.90 12.09 8.45
N HIS A 8 1.78 11.23 7.94
CA HIS A 8 2.22 11.32 6.56
C HIS A 8 1.08 10.89 5.65
N TRP A 9 0.59 11.84 4.87
CA TRP A 9 -0.45 11.62 3.88
C TRP A 9 0.05 11.96 2.49
N TYR A 10 -0.24 11.06 1.55
CA TYR A 10 0.15 11.19 0.15
C TYR A 10 -1.08 11.07 -0.75
N HIS A 11 -1.23 12.02 -1.65
CA HIS A 11 -2.10 11.86 -2.81
C HIS A 11 -1.28 11.15 -3.89
N ILE A 12 -1.77 9.99 -4.32
CA ILE A 12 -1.08 9.15 -5.29
C ILE A 12 -1.96 8.93 -6.51
N ARG A 13 -1.31 8.76 -7.65
CA ARG A 13 -1.92 8.26 -8.88
C ARG A 13 -1.33 6.90 -9.19
N ILE A 14 -2.19 5.94 -9.49
CA ILE A 14 -1.79 4.63 -9.99
C ILE A 14 -2.25 4.45 -11.43
N SER A 15 -1.50 3.72 -12.24
CA SER A 15 -1.87 3.39 -13.61
C SER A 15 -1.39 1.99 -13.95
N ASN A 16 -2.26 1.21 -14.61
CA ASN A 16 -1.99 -0.16 -15.03
C ASN A 16 -1.56 -1.13 -13.91
N ILE A 17 -1.90 -0.87 -12.66
CA ILE A 17 -1.62 -1.80 -11.55
C ILE A 17 -2.80 -2.77 -11.44
N GLY A 18 -2.55 -4.05 -11.71
CA GLY A 18 -3.61 -5.06 -11.81
C GLY A 18 -3.89 -5.75 -10.48
N LEU A 19 -2.88 -5.90 -9.63
CA LEU A 19 -2.97 -6.63 -8.37
C LEU A 19 -2.37 -5.85 -7.21
N ASN A 20 -2.86 -6.12 -6.01
CA ASN A 20 -2.36 -5.47 -4.80
C ASN A 20 -0.91 -5.88 -4.47
N PHE A 21 -0.43 -7.05 -4.91
CA PHE A 21 1.01 -7.41 -4.85
C PHE A 21 1.92 -6.33 -5.49
N GLU A 22 1.55 -5.86 -6.68
CA GLU A 22 2.26 -4.83 -7.42
C GLU A 22 2.12 -3.47 -6.71
N LEU A 23 0.89 -3.11 -6.32
CA LEU A 23 0.59 -1.89 -5.58
C LEU A 23 1.43 -1.78 -4.31
N HIS A 24 1.46 -2.84 -3.51
CA HIS A 24 2.17 -2.89 -2.23
C HIS A 24 3.67 -2.64 -2.44
N THR A 25 4.27 -3.33 -3.42
CA THR A 25 5.68 -3.15 -3.78
C THR A 25 5.98 -1.70 -4.19
N LEU A 26 5.14 -1.12 -5.06
CA LEU A 26 5.34 0.23 -5.59
C LEU A 26 5.07 1.32 -4.55
N LEU A 27 4.16 1.09 -3.60
CA LEU A 27 3.95 1.97 -2.46
C LEU A 27 5.20 2.02 -1.57
N ALA A 28 5.82 0.87 -1.30
CA ALA A 28 7.04 0.83 -0.49
C ALA A 28 8.19 1.57 -1.20
N ASP A 29 8.35 1.38 -2.51
CA ASP A 29 9.34 2.12 -3.30
C ASP A 29 9.12 3.64 -3.31
N ALA A 30 7.87 4.08 -3.42
CA ALA A 30 7.54 5.49 -3.57
C ALA A 30 7.49 6.26 -2.25
N LEU A 31 7.11 5.60 -1.15
CA LEU A 31 6.82 6.28 0.12
C LEU A 31 7.93 6.14 1.16
N ILE A 32 8.75 5.09 1.10
CA ILE A 32 9.86 4.90 2.04
C ILE A 32 11.04 5.78 1.64
N GLY A 33 11.55 6.57 2.58
CA GLY A 33 12.64 7.52 2.35
C GLY A 33 13.07 8.21 3.64
N ASP A 34 13.59 9.44 3.52
CA ASP A 34 14.01 10.24 4.69
C ASP A 34 12.80 10.85 5.42
N PRO A 35 12.52 10.46 6.68
CA PRO A 35 11.41 11.01 7.45
C PRO A 35 11.51 12.51 7.68
N LYS A 36 12.71 13.09 7.72
CA LYS A 36 12.91 14.54 7.85
C LYS A 36 12.40 15.32 6.64
N ARG A 37 12.17 14.63 5.52
CA ARG A 37 11.63 15.18 4.28
C ARG A 37 10.16 14.82 4.07
N GLY A 38 9.49 14.27 5.08
CA GLY A 38 8.10 13.82 5.01
C GLY A 38 7.96 12.57 4.13
N TRP A 39 8.81 11.57 4.37
CA TRP A 39 8.70 10.22 3.81
C TRP A 39 8.58 9.20 4.94
N LEU A 40 8.15 7.98 4.63
CA LEU A 40 8.04 6.93 5.65
C LEU A 40 9.41 6.35 5.99
N ALA A 41 9.61 6.01 7.25
CA ALA A 41 10.76 5.21 7.67
C ALA A 41 10.60 3.76 7.17
N GLY A 42 11.72 3.09 6.91
CA GLY A 42 11.74 1.69 6.48
C GLY A 42 12.87 1.40 5.51
N THR A 43 12.87 0.19 4.96
CA THR A 43 13.81 -0.24 3.92
C THR A 43 13.12 -0.19 2.57
N ARG A 44 13.66 0.59 1.62
CA ARG A 44 13.14 0.58 0.25
C ARG A 44 13.37 -0.80 -0.38
N PRO A 45 12.44 -1.30 -1.19
CA PRO A 45 12.66 -2.54 -1.94
C PRO A 45 13.88 -2.47 -2.85
N ASP A 46 14.51 -3.61 -3.11
CA ASP A 46 15.60 -3.72 -4.10
C ASP A 46 15.10 -3.20 -5.47
N PRO A 47 15.86 -2.36 -6.18
CA PRO A 47 15.47 -1.85 -7.50
C PRO A 47 15.05 -2.93 -8.51
N ARG A 48 15.59 -4.16 -8.40
CA ARG A 48 15.20 -5.31 -9.23
C ARG A 48 13.79 -5.81 -8.92
N VAL A 49 13.40 -5.78 -7.65
CA VAL A 49 12.03 -6.10 -7.20
C VAL A 49 11.06 -5.03 -7.73
N VAL A 50 11.45 -3.75 -7.64
CA VAL A 50 10.67 -2.63 -8.17
C VAL A 50 10.50 -2.74 -9.69
N ALA A 51 11.58 -3.03 -10.42
CA ALA A 51 11.53 -3.23 -11.87
C ALA A 51 10.57 -4.38 -12.23
N ALA A 52 10.68 -5.52 -11.53
CA ALA A 52 9.77 -6.65 -11.73
C ALA A 52 8.30 -6.26 -11.50
N ALA A 53 8.01 -5.48 -10.47
CA ALA A 53 6.64 -5.02 -10.17
C ALA A 53 6.09 -4.01 -11.20
N LYS A 54 6.95 -3.33 -11.97
CA LYS A 54 6.56 -2.40 -13.03
C LYS A 54 6.30 -3.09 -14.36
N ASP A 55 7.18 -3.99 -14.78
CA ASP A 55 7.11 -4.61 -16.13
C ASP A 55 7.77 -6.01 -16.23
N GLY A 56 8.21 -6.61 -15.11
CA GLY A 56 8.77 -7.96 -15.14
C GLY A 56 7.71 -9.05 -15.31
N PRO A 57 7.94 -10.09 -16.13
CA PRO A 57 7.00 -11.19 -16.26
C PRO A 57 6.91 -11.99 -14.95
N PHE A 58 5.71 -12.41 -14.57
CA PHE A 58 5.52 -13.35 -13.47
C PHE A 58 6.20 -14.68 -13.83
N PRO A 59 7.04 -15.24 -12.95
CA PRO A 59 7.71 -16.51 -13.25
C PRO A 59 6.68 -17.64 -13.17
N LEU A 60 6.58 -18.45 -14.22
CA LEU A 60 5.82 -19.69 -14.18
C LEU A 60 6.60 -20.71 -13.34
N ARG A 61 5.89 -21.62 -12.66
CA ARG A 61 6.50 -22.59 -11.74
C ARG A 61 7.60 -23.45 -12.38
N ASP A 62 7.48 -23.70 -13.67
CA ASP A 62 8.42 -24.51 -14.45
C ASP A 62 9.55 -23.68 -15.10
N ASP A 63 9.57 -22.36 -14.91
CA ASP A 63 10.65 -21.51 -15.39
C ASP A 63 11.93 -21.78 -14.59
N HIS A 64 13.04 -21.93 -15.30
CA HIS A 64 14.36 -22.16 -14.72
C HIS A 64 14.72 -21.11 -13.65
N ASP A 65 14.24 -19.88 -13.84
CA ASP A 65 14.56 -18.75 -12.95
C ASP A 65 13.53 -18.57 -11.82
N TYR A 66 12.48 -19.41 -11.73
CA TYR A 66 11.43 -19.29 -10.71
C TYR A 66 11.99 -19.21 -9.29
N GLN A 67 12.98 -20.04 -8.96
CA GLN A 67 13.61 -20.05 -7.63
C GLN A 67 14.46 -18.82 -7.34
N ASN A 68 14.97 -18.14 -8.38
CA ASN A 68 15.85 -16.97 -8.26
C ASN A 68 15.13 -15.66 -8.59
N PHE A 69 13.82 -15.71 -8.85
CA PHE A 69 13.05 -14.54 -9.25
C PHE A 69 13.00 -13.50 -8.10
N PRO A 70 13.00 -12.18 -8.40
CA PRO A 70 12.91 -11.16 -7.37
C PRO A 70 11.67 -11.34 -6.47
N HIS A 71 11.90 -11.49 -5.16
CA HIS A 71 10.86 -11.54 -4.16
C HIS A 71 10.74 -10.19 -3.46
N ALA A 72 9.51 -9.68 -3.36
CA ALA A 72 9.21 -8.53 -2.53
C ALA A 72 8.97 -8.96 -1.08
N GLU A 73 9.26 -8.06 -0.14
CA GLU A 73 8.92 -8.19 1.27
C GLU A 73 7.91 -7.11 1.64
N GLY A 74 6.92 -7.48 2.44
CA GLY A 74 5.95 -6.52 2.99
C GLY A 74 6.64 -5.50 3.88
N SER A 75 6.28 -4.21 3.73
CA SER A 75 6.78 -3.12 4.58
C SER A 75 5.72 -2.58 5.55
N PHE A 76 4.44 -2.80 5.24
CA PHE A 76 3.28 -2.35 6.00
C PHE A 76 2.11 -3.32 5.77
N ASN A 77 1.10 -3.28 6.64
CA ASN A 77 -0.20 -3.85 6.33
C ASN A 77 -1.08 -2.80 5.65
N LEU A 78 -1.81 -3.19 4.61
CA LEU A 78 -2.74 -2.30 3.91
C LEU A 78 -4.15 -2.47 4.46
N TRP A 79 -4.80 -1.37 4.79
CA TRP A 79 -6.14 -1.34 5.36
C TRP A 79 -7.07 -0.45 4.55
N ASN A 80 -8.32 -0.87 4.39
CA ASN A 80 -9.41 0.02 4.00
C ASN A 80 -9.68 1.03 5.13
N TRP A 81 -10.30 2.16 4.78
CA TRP A 81 -10.58 3.23 5.75
C TRP A 81 -11.44 2.77 6.94
N ARG A 82 -12.35 1.81 6.73
CA ARG A 82 -13.19 1.19 7.77
C ARG A 82 -12.41 0.40 8.82
N GLY A 83 -11.14 0.11 8.54
CA GLY A 83 -10.20 -0.45 9.52
C GLY A 83 -9.81 0.54 10.62
N LEU A 84 -10.00 1.85 10.41
CA LEU A 84 -9.75 2.86 11.44
C LEU A 84 -10.69 2.62 12.64
N GLN A 85 -10.23 3.00 13.83
CA GLN A 85 -11.05 3.03 15.04
C GLN A 85 -11.52 4.47 15.32
N PRO A 86 -12.56 4.67 16.15
CA PRO A 86 -13.04 6.00 16.51
C PRO A 86 -11.97 6.93 17.14
N ASP A 87 -10.92 6.36 17.73
CA ASP A 87 -9.78 7.10 18.27
C ASP A 87 -8.75 7.53 17.21
N GLY A 88 -9.00 7.23 15.94
CA GLY A 88 -8.14 7.55 14.80
C GLY A 88 -6.94 6.62 14.63
N ARG A 89 -6.93 5.45 15.28
CA ARG A 89 -5.83 4.48 15.19
C ARG A 89 -6.24 3.19 14.50
N LEU A 90 -5.28 2.51 13.87
CA LEU A 90 -5.46 1.14 13.38
C LEU A 90 -5.30 0.13 14.54
N PRO A 91 -5.97 -1.02 14.50
CA PRO A 91 -5.73 -2.11 15.44
C PRO A 91 -4.27 -2.60 15.38
N SER A 92 -3.73 -3.02 16.53
CA SER A 92 -2.38 -3.60 16.62
C SER A 92 -2.35 -5.12 16.37
N GLY A 93 -3.50 -5.79 16.41
CA GLY A 93 -3.64 -7.23 16.22
C GLY A 93 -4.39 -7.59 14.94
N PHE A 94 -5.07 -8.73 14.97
CA PHE A 94 -5.87 -9.26 13.85
C PHE A 94 -7.34 -8.86 13.93
N GLU A 95 -7.70 -7.95 14.84
CA GLU A 95 -9.04 -7.37 14.91
C GLU A 95 -9.36 -6.65 13.60
N LYS A 96 -10.61 -6.76 13.15
CA LYS A 96 -11.07 -6.17 11.88
C LYS A 96 -10.24 -6.60 10.65
N ARG A 97 -9.65 -7.81 10.63
CA ARG A 97 -8.87 -8.30 9.48
C ARG A 97 -9.65 -8.35 8.17
N GLU A 98 -10.97 -8.41 8.21
CA GLU A 98 -11.85 -8.27 7.05
C GLU A 98 -11.73 -6.91 6.36
N GLN A 99 -11.18 -5.91 7.04
CA GLN A 99 -10.88 -4.58 6.50
C GLN A 99 -9.47 -4.48 5.88
N TRP A 100 -8.71 -5.57 5.86
CA TRP A 100 -7.42 -5.59 5.19
C TRP A 100 -7.59 -5.56 3.68
N ILE A 101 -6.72 -4.81 3.01
CA ILE A 101 -6.55 -4.88 1.57
C ILE A 101 -5.58 -6.02 1.29
N GLY A 102 -6.13 -7.20 1.01
CA GLY A 102 -5.36 -8.41 0.71
C GLY A 102 -4.57 -8.28 -0.59
N ASN A 103 -3.40 -8.90 -0.65
CA ASN A 103 -2.52 -8.81 -1.83
C ASN A 103 -3.13 -9.49 -3.07
N GLU A 104 -3.99 -10.50 -2.87
CA GLU A 104 -4.72 -11.23 -3.91
C GLU A 104 -5.81 -10.39 -4.59
N GLY A 105 -6.22 -9.28 -3.98
CA GLY A 105 -7.22 -8.37 -4.53
C GLY A 105 -6.68 -7.41 -5.59
N GLN A 106 -7.56 -6.53 -6.05
CA GLN A 106 -7.27 -5.53 -7.08
C GLN A 106 -7.40 -4.10 -6.51
N PRO A 107 -6.61 -3.13 -7.01
CA PRO A 107 -6.73 -1.75 -6.54
C PRO A 107 -8.12 -1.13 -6.74
N ALA A 108 -8.89 -1.62 -7.71
CA ALA A 108 -10.26 -1.17 -7.97
C ALA A 108 -11.24 -1.48 -6.82
N GLU A 109 -10.95 -2.53 -6.03
CA GLU A 109 -11.77 -3.02 -4.91
C GLU A 109 -11.55 -2.22 -3.62
N ILE A 110 -10.49 -1.41 -3.56
CA ILE A 110 -10.21 -0.53 -2.42
C ILE A 110 -11.37 0.45 -2.24
N GLU A 111 -11.86 0.55 -1.02
CA GLU A 111 -13.08 1.27 -0.72
C GLU A 111 -12.90 2.79 -0.82
N PRO A 112 -13.84 3.51 -1.46
CA PRO A 112 -13.84 4.95 -1.44
C PRO A 112 -14.40 5.48 -0.12
N PHE A 113 -13.80 6.56 0.37
CA PHE A 113 -14.36 7.47 1.36
C PHE A 113 -14.58 8.82 0.65
N GLU A 114 -15.81 9.31 0.63
CA GLU A 114 -16.19 10.54 -0.10
C GLU A 114 -15.71 10.55 -1.57
N GLY A 115 -15.85 9.42 -2.25
CA GLY A 115 -15.44 9.25 -3.66
C GLY A 115 -13.93 9.06 -3.89
N THR A 116 -13.10 9.17 -2.84
CA THR A 116 -11.65 8.97 -2.93
C THR A 116 -11.26 7.63 -2.32
N ARG A 117 -10.51 6.79 -3.05
CA ARG A 117 -9.99 5.52 -2.50
C ARG A 117 -8.92 5.79 -1.45
N ILE A 118 -9.16 5.31 -0.25
CA ILE A 118 -8.26 5.50 0.88
C ILE A 118 -7.61 4.18 1.23
N ILE A 119 -6.28 4.22 1.32
CA ILE A 119 -5.49 3.15 1.89
C ILE A 119 -4.85 3.71 3.16
N LEU A 120 -4.98 2.97 4.25
CA LEU A 120 -4.28 3.24 5.50
C LEU A 120 -3.12 2.24 5.62
N LEU A 121 -1.94 2.74 5.98
CA LEU A 121 -0.74 1.95 6.25
C LEU A 121 -0.66 1.69 7.74
N GLY A 122 -0.70 0.41 8.11
CA GLY A 122 -0.47 -0.05 9.47
C GLY A 122 0.83 -0.83 9.61
N PRO A 123 1.22 -1.16 10.85
CA PRO A 123 2.36 -2.04 11.10
C PRO A 123 2.14 -3.42 10.45
N LEU A 124 3.23 -4.11 10.12
CA LEU A 124 3.16 -5.51 9.70
C LEU A 124 2.74 -6.38 10.89
N HIS A 125 1.72 -7.22 10.70
CA HIS A 125 1.28 -8.17 11.72
C HIS A 125 1.97 -9.55 11.60
N TYR A 126 2.57 -9.84 10.44
CA TYR A 126 3.37 -11.04 10.17
C TYR A 126 4.27 -10.79 8.96
N ALA A 127 5.32 -11.61 8.82
CA ALA A 127 6.21 -11.54 7.66
C ALA A 127 5.46 -11.93 6.38
N GLN A 128 5.56 -11.09 5.35
CA GLN A 128 4.93 -11.31 4.05
C GLN A 128 5.99 -11.25 2.96
N SER A 129 5.91 -12.15 2.00
CA SER A 129 6.72 -12.10 0.78
C SER A 129 5.95 -12.64 -0.41
N TRP A 130 6.32 -12.22 -1.62
CA TRP A 130 5.69 -12.64 -2.87
C TRP A 130 6.63 -12.46 -4.06
N ASN A 131 6.33 -13.15 -5.17
CA ASN A 131 6.99 -12.91 -6.45
C ASN A 131 6.61 -11.52 -6.97
N ALA A 132 7.61 -10.71 -7.33
CA ALA A 132 7.38 -9.32 -7.72
C ALA A 132 6.89 -9.15 -9.17
N GLY A 133 6.71 -10.23 -9.93
CA GLY A 133 6.40 -10.17 -11.35
C GLY A 133 4.92 -9.91 -11.64
N ARG A 134 4.60 -9.68 -12.90
CA ARG A 134 3.28 -9.28 -13.39
C ARG A 134 2.70 -10.31 -14.35
N TYR A 135 1.39 -10.51 -14.29
CA TYR A 135 0.69 -11.33 -15.29
C TYR A 135 0.66 -10.66 -16.67
N PHE A 136 0.57 -9.33 -16.71
CA PHE A 136 0.54 -8.53 -17.94
C PHE A 136 1.72 -7.56 -17.98
N PRO A 137 2.97 -8.04 -18.20
CA PRO A 137 4.18 -7.23 -18.12
C PRO A 137 4.25 -6.11 -19.17
N GLN A 138 3.51 -6.24 -20.28
CA GLN A 138 3.45 -5.23 -21.34
C GLN A 138 2.64 -3.99 -20.94
N LEU A 139 1.79 -4.09 -19.92
CA LEU A 139 1.09 -2.96 -19.32
C LEU A 139 1.91 -2.48 -18.14
N LYS A 140 2.83 -1.55 -18.39
CA LYS A 140 3.74 -1.04 -17.36
C LYS A 140 2.97 -0.38 -16.22
N GLY A 141 3.14 -0.92 -15.02
CA GLY A 141 2.57 -0.40 -13.78
C GLY A 141 3.30 0.86 -13.32
N GLU A 142 2.54 1.89 -12.97
CA GLU A 142 3.06 3.17 -12.52
C GLU A 142 2.36 3.62 -11.23
N LEU A 143 3.16 4.17 -10.32
CA LEU A 143 2.69 4.85 -9.13
C LEU A 143 3.45 6.17 -9.00
N GLU A 144 2.71 7.26 -8.88
CA GLU A 144 3.24 8.60 -8.72
C GLU A 144 2.68 9.22 -7.45
N VAL A 145 3.54 9.89 -6.68
CA VAL A 145 3.14 10.74 -5.57
C VAL A 145 2.89 12.14 -6.13
N LEU A 146 1.62 12.53 -6.24
CA LEU A 146 1.20 13.83 -6.76
C LEU A 146 1.43 14.95 -5.73
N GLU A 147 1.15 14.66 -4.47
CA GLU A 147 1.20 15.64 -3.39
C GLU A 147 1.46 14.95 -2.05
N LYS A 148 2.17 15.65 -1.16
CA LYS A 148 2.18 15.35 0.27
C LYS A 148 1.26 16.35 0.97
N LEU A 149 0.24 15.84 1.62
CA LEU A 149 -0.70 16.71 2.33
C LEU A 149 -0.05 17.23 3.62
N SER A 150 -0.44 18.43 4.02
CA SER A 150 -0.07 18.97 5.33
C SER A 150 -0.68 18.13 6.46
N GLU A 151 -0.07 18.19 7.65
CA GLU A 151 -0.62 17.53 8.84
C GLU A 151 -2.06 17.98 9.13
N GLN A 152 -2.39 19.25 8.87
CA GLN A 152 -3.75 19.76 9.07
C GLN A 152 -4.75 19.05 8.16
N GLN A 153 -4.43 18.92 6.86
CA GLN A 153 -5.29 18.21 5.92
C GLN A 153 -5.38 16.71 6.29
N ALA A 154 -4.27 16.08 6.69
CA ALA A 154 -4.27 14.69 7.12
C ALA A 154 -5.18 14.46 8.35
N ARG A 155 -5.15 15.37 9.33
CA ARG A 155 -6.02 15.34 10.51
C ARG A 155 -7.49 15.54 10.15
N GLN A 156 -7.80 16.40 9.18
CA GLN A 156 -9.17 16.61 8.70
C GLN A 156 -9.74 15.31 8.09
N TRP A 157 -8.98 14.65 7.20
CA TRP A 157 -9.38 13.36 6.65
C TRP A 157 -9.55 12.28 7.74
N LEU A 158 -8.59 12.17 8.66
CA LEU A 158 -8.68 11.23 9.78
C LEU A 158 -9.92 11.45 10.63
N SER A 159 -10.21 12.71 10.98
CA SER A 159 -11.39 13.06 11.76
C SER A 159 -12.67 12.70 11.02
N GLY A 160 -12.77 13.01 9.73
CA GLY A 160 -13.94 12.67 8.91
C GLY A 160 -14.19 11.15 8.88
N ILE A 161 -13.13 10.37 8.63
CA ILE A 161 -13.20 8.90 8.64
C ILE A 161 -13.62 8.38 10.03
N ALA A 162 -12.97 8.87 11.09
CA ALA A 162 -13.24 8.43 12.46
C ALA A 162 -14.67 8.73 12.91
N THR A 163 -15.23 9.87 12.50
CA THR A 163 -16.64 10.21 12.75
C THR A 163 -17.57 9.20 12.08
N VAL A 164 -17.37 8.90 10.79
CA VAL A 164 -18.22 7.93 10.09
C VAL A 164 -18.10 6.53 10.69
N VAL A 165 -16.89 6.10 11.06
CA VAL A 165 -16.68 4.81 11.74
C VAL A 165 -17.35 4.75 13.11
N ALA A 166 -17.47 5.87 13.83
CA ALA A 166 -18.12 5.91 15.14
C ALA A 166 -19.65 5.82 15.04
N ASP A 167 -20.21 6.18 13.88
CA ASP A 167 -21.65 6.17 13.60
C ASP A 167 -22.14 4.85 12.97
N GLU A 168 -21.22 3.98 12.50
CA GLU A 168 -21.49 2.60 12.01
C GLU A 168 -21.53 1.55 13.14
#